data_AF-I8AM60-F1
#
_entry.id   AF-I8AM60-F1
#
_cell.length_a   1.000
_cell.length_b   1.000
_cell.length_c   1.000
_cell.angle_alpha   90.00
_cell.angle_beta   90.00
_cell.angle_gamma   90.00
#
_symmetry.space_group_name_H-M   'P 1'
#
loop_
_entity.id
_entity.type
_entity.pdbx_description
1 polymer ?
#
loop_
_entity_poly.entity_id
_entity_poly.type
_entity_poly.pdbx_seq_one_letter_code
_entity_poly.pdbx_strand_id
1 'polypeptide(L)'
;MSIKNINRKDHINDEDLIRLSGKYVYMTLDPRTIIKIYKKKYRVVDVVKHKDTGLNAVTIQNLKSKEYAVIYQGTQAQKDGGMDLFADASLVTTHTSHPQFEDAYQYLVKMKREFPNLNYVAGNSLGGDLSNYVAKRTRNECPELKSVTLNPAMLPEDVLNPSQGMEDDRITNYLTNRVH
;
A
#
# COMPACT_ATOMS: atom_id res chain seq x y z
N MET A 1 19.20 29.45 6.43
CA MET A 1 18.45 28.27 6.93
C MET A 1 19.35 27.05 6.79
N SER A 2 19.69 26.38 7.90
CA SER A 2 20.56 25.20 7.84
C SER A 2 19.76 24.01 7.28
N ILE A 3 20.20 23.46 6.14
CA ILE A 3 19.67 22.21 5.60
C ILE A 3 20.07 21.14 6.62
N LYS A 4 19.12 20.68 7.44
CA LYS A 4 19.36 19.52 8.30
C LYS A 4 19.76 18.36 7.38
N ASN A 5 20.98 17.85 7.50
CA ASN A 5 21.39 16.63 6.83
C ASN A 5 20.39 15.52 7.19
N ILE A 6 19.56 15.13 6.21
CA ILE A 6 18.63 14.01 6.33
C ILE A 6 19.49 12.75 6.16
N ASN A 7 19.52 11.90 7.19
CA ASN A 7 20.25 10.64 7.09
C ASN A 7 19.37 9.61 6.39
N ARG A 8 19.96 8.60 5.73
CA ARG A 8 19.22 7.46 5.15
C ARG A 8 18.19 6.84 6.10
N LYS A 9 18.51 6.76 7.39
CA LYS A 9 17.61 6.25 8.44
C LYS A 9 16.37 7.11 8.72
N ASP A 10 16.29 8.30 8.16
CA ASP A 10 15.18 9.23 8.31
C ASP A 10 14.17 9.11 7.15
N HIS A 11 14.58 8.49 6.04
CA HIS A 11 13.72 8.20 4.89
C HIS A 11 12.75 7.05 5.18
N ILE A 12 11.71 6.93 4.37
CA ILE A 12 10.83 5.76 4.39
C ILE A 12 11.66 4.53 4.02
N ASN A 13 11.49 3.44 4.78
CA ASN A 13 12.08 2.15 4.46
C ASN A 13 11.02 1.05 4.55
N ASP A 14 11.37 -0.13 4.07
CA ASP A 14 10.48 -1.27 3.96
C ASP A 14 9.90 -1.66 5.33
N GLU A 15 10.70 -1.58 6.39
CA GLU A 15 10.28 -1.88 7.76
C GLU A 15 9.16 -0.95 8.27
N ASP A 16 9.17 0.32 7.82
CA ASP A 16 8.08 1.25 8.10
C ASP A 16 6.82 0.85 7.31
N LEU A 17 6.98 0.58 6.01
CA LEU A 17 5.89 0.23 5.09
C LEU A 17 5.18 -1.05 5.52
N ILE A 18 5.93 -2.06 5.98
CA ILE A 18 5.38 -3.30 6.53
C ILE A 18 4.55 -3.06 7.79
N ARG A 19 5.03 -2.22 8.72
CA ARG A 19 4.25 -1.89 9.93
C ARG A 19 2.99 -1.08 9.63
N LEU A 20 3.09 -0.14 8.69
CA LEU A 20 1.96 0.65 8.24
C LEU A 20 0.88 -0.25 7.63
N SER A 21 1.31 -1.18 6.77
CA SER A 21 0.44 -2.13 6.08
C SER A 21 -0.16 -3.17 7.01
N GLY A 22 0.58 -3.66 8.00
CA GLY A 22 0.11 -4.73 8.89
C GLY A 22 -0.76 -4.25 10.05
N LYS A 23 -0.45 -3.09 10.65
CA LYS A 23 -1.13 -2.62 11.87
C LYS A 23 -1.91 -1.34 11.65
N TYR A 24 -1.25 -0.30 11.14
CA TYR A 24 -1.77 1.06 11.25
C TYR A 24 -2.91 1.35 10.29
N VAL A 25 -2.89 0.80 9.08
CA VAL A 25 -3.95 1.01 8.08
C VAL A 25 -5.31 0.44 8.54
N TYR A 26 -5.33 -0.49 9.49
CA TYR A 26 -6.56 -1.05 10.07
C TYR A 26 -7.10 -0.25 11.26
N MET A 27 -6.42 0.82 11.69
CA MET A 27 -6.90 1.70 12.76
C MET A 27 -7.84 2.77 12.20
N THR A 28 -8.64 3.38 13.07
CA THR A 28 -9.37 4.61 12.70
C THR A 28 -8.36 5.74 12.52
N LEU A 29 -8.14 6.13 11.27
CA LEU A 29 -7.23 7.20 10.87
C LEU A 29 -8.03 8.33 10.21
N ASP A 30 -7.71 9.55 10.62
CA ASP A 30 -8.23 10.79 10.06
C ASP A 30 -7.05 11.63 9.53
N PRO A 31 -7.30 12.56 8.60
CA PRO A 31 -6.30 13.53 8.19
C PRO A 31 -5.70 14.23 9.42
N ARG A 32 -4.38 14.44 9.39
CA ARG A 32 -3.53 14.99 10.48
C ARG A 32 -3.18 14.03 11.62
N THR A 33 -3.72 12.82 11.67
CA THR A 33 -3.28 11.79 12.62
C THR A 33 -1.77 11.56 12.50
N ILE A 34 -1.08 11.52 13.65
CA ILE A 34 0.36 11.28 13.71
C ILE A 34 0.64 9.85 14.15
N ILE A 35 1.20 9.07 13.24
CA ILE A 35 1.68 7.71 13.49
C ILE A 35 3.17 7.79 13.86
N LYS A 36 3.56 7.08 14.93
CA LYS A 36 4.96 6.97 15.35
C LYS A 36 5.45 5.56 15.10
N ILE A 37 6.50 5.43 14.30
CA ILE A 37 7.20 4.17 14.05
C ILE A 37 8.64 4.39 14.51
N TYR A 38 9.01 3.76 15.62
CA TYR A 38 10.25 4.02 16.31
C TYR A 38 10.51 5.52 16.53
N LYS A 39 11.57 6.06 15.91
CA LYS A 39 11.99 7.47 16.01
C LYS A 39 11.42 8.35 14.88
N LYS A 40 10.66 7.77 13.93
CA LYS A 40 10.05 8.49 12.80
C LYS A 40 8.61 8.87 13.13
N LYS A 41 8.17 9.99 12.56
CA LYS A 41 6.80 10.49 12.67
C LYS A 41 6.21 10.62 11.28
N TYR A 42 5.02 10.04 11.13
CA TYR A 42 4.25 10.03 9.90
C TYR A 42 2.95 10.79 10.13
N ARG A 43 2.56 11.65 9.20
CA ARG A 43 1.27 12.33 9.23
C ARG A 43 0.38 11.73 8.16
N VAL A 44 -0.85 11.37 8.50
CA VAL A 44 -1.90 11.07 7.53
C VAL A 44 -2.28 12.37 6.82
N VAL A 45 -2.17 12.40 5.49
CA VAL A 45 -2.48 13.58 4.66
C VAL A 45 -3.75 13.40 3.84
N ASP A 46 -4.13 12.17 3.51
CA ASP A 46 -5.40 11.85 2.87
C ASP A 46 -5.89 10.45 3.31
N VAL A 47 -7.21 10.25 3.28
CA VAL A 47 -7.86 8.97 3.57
C VAL A 47 -8.99 8.78 2.57
N VAL A 48 -9.04 7.61 1.92
CA VAL A 48 -10.12 7.22 1.02
C VAL A 48 -10.84 5.99 1.55
N LYS A 49 -12.17 6.01 1.46
CA LYS A 49 -13.07 4.91 1.80
C LYS A 49 -14.19 4.86 0.78
N HIS A 50 -14.07 4.03 -0.24
CA HIS A 50 -15.12 3.80 -1.23
C HIS A 50 -15.91 2.56 -0.83
N LYS A 51 -17.14 2.75 -0.36
CA LYS A 51 -18.00 1.64 0.06
C LYS A 51 -18.41 0.75 -1.12
N ASP A 52 -18.57 1.34 -2.31
CA ASP A 52 -19.09 0.65 -3.48
C ASP A 52 -18.08 -0.34 -4.08
N THR A 53 -16.79 0.02 -4.09
CA THR A 53 -15.70 -0.83 -4.60
C THR A 53 -14.92 -1.54 -3.49
N GLY A 54 -15.13 -1.15 -2.23
CA GLY A 54 -14.39 -1.65 -1.08
C GLY A 54 -12.98 -1.06 -0.93
N LEU A 55 -12.56 -0.09 -1.75
CA LEU A 55 -11.26 0.55 -1.61
C LEU A 55 -11.16 1.28 -0.27
N ASN A 56 -10.16 0.93 0.53
CA ASN A 56 -9.73 1.72 1.67
C ASN A 56 -8.22 1.95 1.59
N ALA A 57 -7.79 3.21 1.68
CA ALA A 57 -6.37 3.54 1.66
C ALA A 57 -6.09 4.83 2.42
N VAL A 58 -4.82 4.99 2.82
CA VAL A 58 -4.34 6.20 3.48
C VAL A 58 -3.08 6.69 2.78
N THR A 59 -2.97 8.00 2.60
CA THR A 59 -1.72 8.63 2.17
C THR A 59 -1.04 9.22 3.39
N ILE A 60 0.23 8.91 3.56
CA ILE A 60 1.03 9.39 4.68
C ILE A 60 2.24 10.18 4.20
N GLN A 61 2.72 11.09 5.05
CA GLN A 61 3.94 11.86 4.87
C GLN A 61 4.93 11.54 5.99
N ASN A 62 6.16 11.18 5.66
CA ASN A 62 7.26 11.22 6.63
C ASN A 62 7.58 12.68 6.96
N LEU A 63 7.39 13.08 8.22
CA LEU A 63 7.55 14.49 8.60
C LEU A 63 8.98 15.02 8.51
N LYS A 64 9.97 14.14 8.49
CA LYS A 64 11.40 14.49 8.41
C LYS A 64 11.91 14.50 6.97
N SER A 65 11.76 13.38 6.24
CA SER A 65 12.24 13.28 4.85
C SER A 65 11.31 13.96 3.83
N LYS A 66 10.05 14.23 4.21
CA LYS A 66 9.00 14.77 3.33
C LYS A 66 8.57 13.84 2.19
N GLU A 67 8.97 12.57 2.24
CA GLU A 67 8.48 11.53 1.34
C GLU A 67 7.06 11.13 1.69
N TYR A 68 6.34 10.62 0.69
CA TYR A 68 4.97 10.15 0.85
C TYR A 68 4.82 8.69 0.44
N ALA A 69 3.86 8.02 1.06
CA ALA A 69 3.45 6.67 0.72
C ALA A 69 1.93 6.55 0.71
N VAL A 70 1.39 5.77 -0.23
CA VAL A 70 0.01 5.25 -0.14
C VAL A 70 0.05 3.89 0.52
N ILE A 71 -0.81 3.67 1.51
CA ILE A 71 -0.97 2.38 2.17
C ILE A 71 -2.39 1.89 1.89
N TYR A 72 -2.51 0.84 1.08
CA TYR A 72 -3.77 0.18 0.77
C TYR A 72 -4.13 -0.83 1.86
N GLN A 73 -5.37 -0.77 2.31
CA GLN A 73 -5.90 -1.67 3.31
C GLN A 73 -6.36 -2.97 2.63
N GLY A 74 -5.97 -4.11 3.18
CA GLY A 74 -6.63 -5.38 2.82
C GLY A 74 -7.99 -5.53 3.51
N THR A 75 -8.65 -6.65 3.25
CA THR A 75 -9.94 -6.99 3.90
C THR A 75 -9.79 -7.05 5.42
N GLN A 76 -10.75 -6.47 6.16
CA GLN A 76 -10.86 -6.68 7.61
C GLN A 76 -11.54 -8.03 7.85
N ALA A 77 -10.90 -8.91 8.62
CA ALA A 77 -11.61 -10.06 9.18
C ALA A 77 -12.73 -9.55 10.08
N GLN A 78 -13.98 -9.97 9.83
CA GLN A 78 -14.99 -9.91 10.87
C GLN A 78 -14.56 -10.83 12.04
N LYS A 79 -15.12 -10.58 13.23
CA LYS A 79 -14.66 -11.05 14.54
C LYS A 79 -14.62 -12.58 14.75
N ASP A 80 -14.96 -13.40 13.76
CA ASP A 80 -15.11 -14.84 13.90
C ASP A 80 -14.05 -15.59 13.08
N GLY A 81 -12.97 -16.04 13.74
CA GLY A 81 -12.08 -17.11 13.26
C GLY A 81 -11.18 -16.77 12.06
N GLY A 82 -9.98 -16.24 12.32
CA GLY A 82 -8.98 -15.77 11.35
C GLY A 82 -8.30 -16.80 10.41
N MET A 83 -8.98 -17.90 10.06
CA MET A 83 -8.58 -18.86 9.03
C MET A 83 -9.32 -18.63 7.69
N ASP A 84 -10.55 -18.09 7.71
CA ASP A 84 -11.36 -17.88 6.49
C ASP A 84 -10.82 -16.75 5.59
N LEU A 85 -10.06 -15.79 6.15
CA LEU A 85 -9.66 -14.58 5.44
C LEU A 85 -8.81 -14.82 4.18
N PHE A 86 -7.95 -15.84 4.16
CA PHE A 86 -7.10 -16.10 2.98
C PHE A 86 -7.87 -16.83 1.87
N ALA A 87 -8.71 -17.79 2.24
CA ALA A 87 -9.57 -18.49 1.30
C ALA A 87 -10.64 -17.54 0.73
N ASP A 88 -11.29 -16.75 1.58
CA ASP A 88 -12.27 -15.74 1.17
C ASP A 88 -11.64 -14.61 0.37
N ALA A 89 -10.46 -14.11 0.77
CA ALA A 89 -9.76 -13.11 -0.05
C ALA A 89 -9.45 -13.64 -1.45
N SER A 90 -9.03 -14.91 -1.57
CA SER A 90 -8.76 -15.54 -2.88
C SER A 90 -10.02 -15.79 -3.73
N LEU A 91 -11.19 -15.97 -3.10
CA LEU A 91 -12.48 -16.13 -3.79
C LEU A 91 -13.16 -14.78 -4.10
N VAL A 92 -12.89 -13.74 -3.31
CA VAL A 92 -13.38 -12.37 -3.52
C VAL A 92 -12.53 -11.64 -4.58
N THR A 93 -11.22 -11.92 -4.66
CA THR A 93 -10.32 -11.37 -5.68
C THR A 93 -10.63 -11.87 -7.09
N THR A 94 -11.41 -12.93 -7.28
CA THR A 94 -11.81 -13.43 -8.61
C THR A 94 -13.12 -12.83 -9.13
N HIS A 95 -13.96 -12.22 -8.26
CA HIS A 95 -15.30 -11.72 -8.65
C HIS A 95 -15.53 -10.20 -8.45
N THR A 96 -14.75 -9.53 -7.60
CA THR A 96 -14.96 -8.11 -7.22
C THR A 96 -13.76 -7.18 -7.43
N SER A 97 -12.68 -7.70 -7.99
CA SER A 97 -11.37 -7.05 -8.11
C SER A 97 -11.32 -5.91 -9.13
N HIS A 98 -11.99 -5.99 -10.27
CA HIS A 98 -11.74 -5.00 -11.34
C HIS A 98 -11.99 -3.52 -10.93
N PRO A 99 -13.14 -3.16 -10.31
CA PRO A 99 -13.39 -1.77 -9.92
C PRO A 99 -12.49 -1.28 -8.78
N GLN A 100 -12.13 -2.15 -7.82
CA GLN A 100 -11.28 -1.77 -6.70
C GLN A 100 -9.84 -1.49 -7.14
N PHE A 101 -9.34 -2.24 -8.12
CA PHE A 101 -8.01 -2.07 -8.70
C PHE A 101 -7.94 -0.77 -9.52
N GLU A 102 -8.97 -0.48 -10.33
CA GLU A 102 -9.08 0.80 -11.03
C GLU A 102 -9.13 1.97 -10.03
N ASP A 103 -9.97 1.88 -9.00
CA ASP A 103 -10.06 2.90 -7.96
C ASP A 103 -8.72 3.12 -7.23
N ALA A 104 -7.98 2.04 -6.94
CA ALA A 104 -6.64 2.14 -6.36
C ALA A 104 -5.68 2.90 -7.29
N TYR A 105 -5.71 2.60 -8.59
CA TYR A 105 -4.94 3.32 -9.59
C TYR A 105 -5.33 4.81 -9.65
N GLN A 106 -6.61 5.13 -9.73
CA GLN A 106 -7.10 6.51 -9.76
C GLN A 106 -6.74 7.27 -8.49
N TYR A 107 -6.81 6.62 -7.34
CA TYR A 107 -6.36 7.20 -6.07
C TYR A 107 -4.86 7.50 -6.08
N LEU A 108 -4.01 6.58 -6.55
CA LEU A 108 -2.58 6.84 -6.71
C LEU A 108 -2.32 8.02 -7.64
N VAL A 109 -2.99 8.08 -8.79
CA VAL A 109 -2.84 9.17 -9.78
C VAL A 109 -3.19 10.52 -9.14
N LYS A 110 -4.32 10.59 -8.41
CA LYS A 110 -4.72 11.78 -7.67
C LYS A 110 -3.64 12.18 -6.65
N MET A 111 -3.18 11.23 -5.83
CA MET A 111 -2.20 11.50 -4.78
C MET A 111 -0.82 11.86 -5.33
N LYS A 112 -0.37 11.28 -6.44
CA LYS A 112 0.89 11.61 -7.09
C LYS A 112 0.86 13.02 -7.70
N ARG A 113 -0.29 13.46 -8.22
CA ARG A 113 -0.51 14.83 -8.69
C ARG A 113 -0.44 15.85 -7.55
N GLU A 114 -1.03 15.54 -6.40
CA GLU A 114 -0.98 16.40 -5.20
C GLU A 114 0.40 16.36 -4.51
N PHE A 115 1.07 15.21 -4.54
CA PHE A 115 2.34 14.96 -3.86
C PHE A 115 3.37 14.35 -4.83
N PRO A 116 4.12 15.17 -5.60
CA PRO A 116 5.08 14.67 -6.58
C PRO A 116 6.16 13.73 -6.03
N ASN A 117 6.53 13.92 -4.75
CA ASN A 117 7.51 13.08 -4.03
C ASN A 117 6.90 11.81 -3.37
N LEU A 118 5.73 11.37 -3.84
CA LEU A 118 5.12 10.10 -3.46
C LEU A 118 5.80 8.95 -4.21
N ASN A 119 6.67 8.23 -3.53
CA ASN A 119 7.54 7.22 -4.16
C ASN A 119 7.27 5.80 -3.65
N TYR A 120 6.25 5.62 -2.82
CA TYR A 120 5.95 4.34 -2.20
C TYR A 120 4.46 4.01 -2.25
N VAL A 121 4.17 2.76 -2.59
CA VAL A 121 2.89 2.10 -2.31
C VAL A 121 3.14 0.88 -1.44
N ALA A 122 2.23 0.56 -0.54
CA ALA A 122 2.36 -0.59 0.33
C ALA A 122 0.99 -1.12 0.76
N GLY A 123 0.95 -2.38 1.17
CA GLY A 123 -0.28 -2.97 1.70
C GLY A 123 -0.09 -4.41 2.15
N ASN A 124 -1.09 -4.92 2.84
CA ASN A 124 -1.12 -6.29 3.37
C ASN A 124 -2.26 -7.08 2.73
N SER A 125 -2.05 -8.37 2.43
CA SER A 125 -3.06 -9.23 1.79
C SER A 125 -3.58 -8.59 0.49
N LEU A 126 -4.90 -8.39 0.34
CA LEU A 126 -5.51 -7.68 -0.78
C LEU A 126 -4.90 -6.27 -1.00
N GLY A 127 -4.55 -5.55 0.06
CA GLY A 127 -3.90 -4.24 -0.08
C GLY A 127 -2.49 -4.34 -0.68
N GLY A 128 -1.79 -5.44 -0.42
CA GLY A 128 -0.50 -5.72 -1.06
C GLY A 128 -0.67 -5.97 -2.55
N ASP A 129 -1.76 -6.64 -2.92
CA ASP A 129 -2.10 -6.90 -4.31
C ASP A 129 -2.42 -5.62 -5.09
N LEU A 130 -3.26 -4.76 -4.52
CA LEU A 130 -3.53 -3.42 -5.03
C LEU A 130 -2.24 -2.60 -5.22
N SER A 131 -1.30 -2.71 -4.27
CA SER A 131 0.00 -2.01 -4.34
C SER A 131 0.85 -2.49 -5.52
N ASN A 132 0.94 -3.80 -5.71
CA ASN A 132 1.68 -4.39 -6.82
C ASN A 132 1.05 -4.05 -8.16
N TYR A 133 -0.28 -4.10 -8.24
CA TYR A 133 -1.01 -3.70 -9.42
C TYR A 133 -0.71 -2.27 -9.85
N VAL A 134 -0.91 -1.29 -8.95
CA VAL A 134 -0.72 0.11 -9.31
C VAL A 134 0.73 0.42 -9.67
N ALA A 135 1.70 -0.24 -9.01
CA ALA A 135 3.10 -0.13 -9.37
C ALA A 135 3.34 -0.61 -10.81
N LYS A 136 2.90 -1.83 -11.15
CA LYS A 136 3.05 -2.37 -12.52
C LYS A 136 2.37 -1.49 -13.56
N ARG A 137 1.11 -1.12 -13.31
CA ARG A 137 0.32 -0.29 -14.23
C ARG A 137 0.97 1.07 -14.50
N THR A 138 1.66 1.63 -13.51
CA THR A 138 2.33 2.93 -13.61
C THR A 138 3.82 2.84 -13.93
N ARG A 139 4.33 1.70 -14.46
CA ARG A 139 5.78 1.53 -14.68
C ARG A 139 6.41 2.63 -15.51
N ASN A 140 5.74 3.03 -16.59
CA ASN A 140 6.27 3.99 -17.53
C ASN A 140 6.07 5.44 -17.04
N GLU A 141 5.00 5.69 -16.28
CA GLU A 141 4.65 7.01 -15.76
C GLU A 141 5.36 7.33 -14.44
N CYS A 142 5.66 6.30 -13.64
CA CYS A 142 6.21 6.40 -12.28
C CYS A 142 7.36 5.38 -12.08
N PRO A 143 8.49 5.50 -12.81
CA PRO A 143 9.59 4.54 -12.73
C PRO A 143 10.24 4.47 -11.34
N GLU A 144 10.14 5.54 -10.54
CA GLU A 144 10.70 5.60 -9.18
C GLU A 144 9.75 5.06 -8.08
N LEU A 145 8.51 4.68 -8.44
CA LEU A 145 7.53 4.20 -7.47
C LEU A 145 7.86 2.76 -7.03
N LYS A 146 8.03 2.56 -5.72
CA LYS A 146 8.30 1.25 -5.12
C LYS A 146 7.05 0.66 -4.48
N SER A 147 6.82 -0.62 -4.68
CA SER A 147 5.79 -1.39 -3.96
C SER A 147 6.45 -2.25 -2.89
N VAL A 148 6.02 -2.11 -1.64
CA VAL A 148 6.48 -2.95 -0.53
C VAL A 148 5.28 -3.57 0.15
N THR A 149 5.17 -4.89 0.10
CA THR A 149 3.96 -5.59 0.55
C THR A 149 4.25 -6.58 1.69
N LEU A 150 3.25 -6.81 2.52
CA LEU A 150 3.24 -7.85 3.55
C LEU A 150 2.24 -8.92 3.15
N ASN A 151 2.65 -10.18 3.00
CA ASN A 151 1.78 -11.31 2.68
C ASN A 151 0.73 -10.96 1.59
N PRO A 152 1.14 -10.42 0.43
CA PRO A 152 0.19 -10.01 -0.61
C PRO A 152 -0.63 -11.21 -1.08
N ALA A 153 -1.87 -10.95 -1.51
CA ALA A 153 -2.61 -11.94 -2.29
C ALA A 153 -1.94 -12.17 -3.66
N MET A 154 -2.35 -13.21 -4.37
CA MET A 154 -1.92 -13.42 -5.75
C MET A 154 -2.69 -12.47 -6.67
N LEU A 155 -1.96 -11.74 -7.52
CA LEU A 155 -2.54 -10.90 -8.56
C LEU A 155 -3.40 -11.78 -9.50
N PRO A 156 -4.66 -11.41 -9.76
CA PRO A 156 -5.47 -12.06 -10.79
C PRO A 156 -4.78 -11.96 -12.16
N GLU A 157 -4.76 -13.07 -12.91
CA GLU A 157 -4.10 -13.13 -14.22
C GLU A 157 -4.73 -12.18 -15.25
N ASP A 158 -6.04 -11.94 -15.16
CA ASP A 158 -6.80 -11.05 -16.04
C ASP A 158 -6.50 -9.56 -15.81
N VAL A 159 -5.98 -9.22 -14.63
CA VAL A 159 -5.55 -7.88 -14.25
C VAL A 159 -4.13 -7.57 -14.74
N LEU A 160 -3.34 -8.61 -15.01
CA LEU A 160 -2.01 -8.51 -15.56
C LEU A 160 -2.06 -8.57 -17.09
N ASN A 161 -1.56 -7.53 -17.77
CA ASN A 161 -1.28 -7.67 -19.19
C ASN A 161 -0.15 -8.70 -19.35
N PRO A 162 -0.34 -9.80 -20.11
CA PRO A 162 0.68 -10.84 -20.29
C PRO A 162 2.01 -10.30 -20.80
N SER A 163 2.00 -9.17 -21.52
CA SER A 163 3.21 -8.53 -22.04
C SER A 163 4.06 -7.81 -20.98
N GLN A 164 3.55 -7.59 -19.78
CA GLN A 164 4.27 -6.90 -18.69
C GLN A 164 5.09 -7.87 -17.82
N GLY A 165 4.89 -9.18 -17.95
CA GLY A 165 5.60 -10.17 -17.16
C GLY A 165 5.27 -10.12 -15.66
N MET A 166 5.74 -11.13 -14.92
CA MET A 166 5.57 -11.16 -13.46
C MET A 166 6.64 -10.36 -12.71
N GLU A 167 7.83 -10.19 -13.28
CA GLU A 167 8.97 -9.54 -12.66
C GLU A 167 8.90 -8.01 -12.77
N ASP A 168 9.03 -7.33 -11.63
CA ASP A 168 9.20 -5.88 -11.56
C ASP A 168 10.16 -5.57 -10.40
N ASP A 169 11.30 -4.94 -10.73
CA ASP A 169 12.38 -4.61 -9.81
C ASP A 169 12.00 -3.58 -8.73
N ARG A 170 10.84 -2.94 -8.86
CA ARG A 170 10.31 -1.99 -7.89
C ARG A 170 9.40 -2.66 -6.84
N ILE A 171 9.09 -3.93 -7.02
CA ILE A 171 8.22 -4.70 -6.12
C ILE A 171 9.06 -5.54 -5.15
N THR A 172 8.79 -5.38 -3.86
CA THR A 172 9.36 -6.21 -2.79
C THR A 172 8.23 -6.80 -1.95
N ASN A 173 8.09 -8.13 -1.99
CA ASN A 173 7.07 -8.85 -1.23
C ASN A 173 7.70 -9.50 0.02
N TYR A 174 7.26 -9.12 1.21
CA TYR A 174 7.67 -9.75 2.46
C TYR A 174 6.65 -10.81 2.86
N LEU A 175 7.12 -12.04 3.08
CA LEU A 175 6.31 -13.15 3.54
C LEU A 175 6.64 -13.47 4.99
N THR A 176 5.62 -13.59 5.84
CA THR A 176 5.78 -14.10 7.19
C THR A 176 5.54 -15.60 7.18
N ASN A 177 6.55 -16.38 7.56
CA ASN A 177 6.36 -17.81 7.82
C ASN A 177 5.43 -17.96 9.03
N ARG A 178 4.19 -18.42 8.81
CA ARG A 178 3.36 -18.95 9.89
C ARG A 178 3.90 -20.33 10.22
N VAL A 179 4.61 -20.46 11.32
CA VAL A 179 4.86 -21.78 11.92
C VAL A 179 3.50 -22.21 12.49
N HIS A 180 2.91 -23.23 11.90
CA HIS A 180 1.70 -23.88 12.42
C HIS A 180 2.01 -24.63 13.71
#